data_AF-F3FX14-F1
#
_entry.id   AF-F3FX14-F1
#
_cell.length_a   1.000
_cell.length_b   1.000
_cell.length_c   1.000
_cell.angle_alpha   90.00
_cell.angle_beta   90.00
_cell.angle_gamma   90.00
#
_symmetry.space_group_name_H-M   'P 1'
#
loop_
_entity.id
_entity.type
_entity.pdbx_description
1 polymer ?
#
loop_
_entity_poly.entity_id
_entity_poly.type
_entity_poly.pdbx_seq_one_letter_code
_entity_poly.pdbx_strand_id
1 'polypeptide(L)' 'FSVWEIWGALVHGGQLLIVPQVVSRSPQECYALLCDAGVTVLNQTPSAFRQLIAAQGESQQTHALRQVIFGGEALDT' A
#
# COMPACT_ATOMS: atom_id res chain seq x y z
N PHE A 1 0.98 -9.92 -7.27
CA PHE A 1 -0.17 -9.81 -6.34
C PHE A 1 -1.42 -9.18 -6.97
N SER A 2 -1.37 -8.76 -8.23
CA SER A 2 -2.39 -7.88 -8.84
C SER A 2 -3.78 -8.48 -9.03
N VAL A 3 -3.91 -9.80 -9.25
CA VAL A 3 -5.22 -10.44 -9.51
C VAL A 3 -6.14 -10.32 -8.30
N TRP A 4 -5.63 -10.62 -7.10
CA TRP A 4 -6.43 -10.56 -5.87
C TRP A 4 -6.78 -9.12 -5.48
N GLU A 5 -5.89 -8.15 -5.76
CA GLU A 5 -6.15 -6.73 -5.52
C GLU A 5 -7.32 -6.20 -6.33
N ILE A 6 -7.32 -6.52 -7.63
CA ILE A 6 -8.32 -6.06 -8.57
C ILE A 6 -9.68 -6.70 -8.20
N TRP A 7 -9.74 -8.02 -8.12
CA TRP A 7 -11.01 -8.72 -7.91
C TRP A 7 -11.50 -8.65 -6.46
N GLY A 8 -10.59 -8.65 -5.49
CA GLY A 8 -10.92 -8.48 -4.07
C GLY A 8 -11.62 -7.16 -3.81
N ALA A 9 -11.18 -6.06 -4.43
CA ALA A 9 -11.89 -4.79 -4.35
C ALA A 9 -13.23 -4.84 -5.12
N LEU A 10 -13.19 -5.19 -6.41
CA LEU A 10 -14.35 -5.03 -7.31
C LEU A 10 -15.53 -5.94 -6.95
N VAL A 11 -15.28 -7.18 -6.52
CA VAL A 11 -16.36 -8.13 -6.15
C VAL A 11 -17.08 -7.71 -4.87
N HIS A 12 -16.44 -6.93 -4.00
CA HIS A 12 -16.98 -6.51 -2.71
C HIS A 12 -17.46 -5.05 -2.69
N GLY A 13 -17.59 -4.41 -3.87
CA GLY A 13 -18.01 -3.00 -3.99
C GLY A 13 -16.95 -1.98 -3.58
N GLY A 14 -15.69 -2.40 -3.47
CA GLY A 14 -14.56 -1.52 -3.20
C GLY A 14 -14.09 -0.75 -4.43
N GLN A 15 -13.19 0.20 -4.21
CA GLN A 15 -12.56 0.99 -5.27
C GLN A 15 -11.09 0.56 -5.43
N LEU A 16 -10.60 0.59 -6.66
CA LEU A 16 -9.22 0.27 -6.99
C LEU A 16 -8.46 1.56 -7.30
N LEU A 17 -7.36 1.79 -6.57
CA LEU A 17 -6.42 2.87 -6.86
C LEU A 17 -5.29 2.34 -7.74
N ILE A 18 -5.17 2.86 -8.96
CA ILE A 18 -4.03 2.56 -9.84
C ILE A 18 -2.92 3.56 -9.56
N VAL A 19 -1.80 3.08 -9.02
CA VAL A 19 -0.66 3.91 -8.64
C VAL A 19 0.31 4.01 -9.83
N PRO A 20 0.72 5.23 -10.24
CA PRO A 20 1.77 5.40 -11.25
C PRO A 20 3.08 4.73 -10.82
N GLN A 21 3.78 4.08 -11.75
CA GLN A 21 5.02 3.33 -11.44
C GLN A 21 6.12 4.20 -10.81
N VAL A 22 6.17 5.48 -11.15
CA VAL A 22 7.14 6.43 -10.55
C VAL A 22 6.84 6.67 -9.07
N VAL A 23 5.57 6.84 -8.72
CA VAL A 23 5.09 7.01 -7.35
C VAL A 23 5.31 5.74 -6.55
N SER A 24 5.04 4.56 -7.13
CA SER A 24 5.21 3.28 -6.44
C SER A 24 6.67 2.98 -6.06
N ARG A 25 7.65 3.67 -6.65
CA ARG A 25 9.09 3.54 -6.33
C ARG A 25 9.59 4.61 -5.36
N SER A 26 8.75 5.58 -4.99
CA SER A 26 9.07 6.63 -4.02
C SER A 26 8.26 6.36 -2.74
N PRO A 27 8.88 5.86 -1.65
CA PRO A 27 8.15 5.54 -0.42
C PRO A 27 7.37 6.75 0.15
N GLN A 28 7.94 7.95 0.06
CA GLN A 28 7.32 9.19 0.53
C GLN A 28 6.09 9.57 -0.31
N GLU A 29 6.21 9.57 -1.65
CA GLU A 29 5.07 9.89 -2.52
C GLU A 29 3.98 8.82 -2.44
N CYS A 30 4.39 7.55 -2.33
CA CYS A 30 3.48 6.44 -2.14
C CYS A 30 2.70 6.61 -0.82
N TYR A 31 3.38 6.88 0.30
CA TYR A 31 2.72 7.10 1.59
C TYR A 31 1.73 8.28 1.55
N ALA A 32 2.13 9.41 0.96
CA ALA A 32 1.26 10.56 0.80
C ALA A 32 0.01 10.22 -0.02
N LEU A 33 0.17 9.54 -1.15
CA LEU A 33 -0.94 9.10 -2.00
C LEU A 33 -1.89 8.15 -1.25
N LEU A 34 -1.36 7.22 -0.44
CA LEU A 34 -2.19 6.31 0.35
C LEU A 34 -3.04 7.07 1.39
N CYS A 35 -2.47 8.11 2.01
CA CYS A 35 -3.18 8.98 2.94
C CYS A 35 -4.28 9.77 2.22
N ASP A 36 -3.93 10.46 1.14
CA ASP A 36 -4.84 11.32 0.39
C ASP A 36 -6.00 10.53 -0.23
N ALA A 37 -5.72 9.33 -0.74
CA ALA A 37 -6.73 8.46 -1.32
C ALA A 37 -7.52 7.63 -0.28
N GLY A 38 -7.17 7.72 1.01
CA GLY A 38 -7.84 6.98 2.07
C GLY A 38 -7.77 5.46 1.90
N VAL A 39 -6.64 4.93 1.45
CA VAL A 39 -6.51 3.49 1.17
C VAL A 39 -6.69 2.67 2.45
N THR A 40 -7.57 1.66 2.39
CA THR A 40 -7.90 0.81 3.55
C THR A 40 -7.28 -0.59 3.51
N VAL A 41 -6.92 -1.07 2.31
CA VAL A 41 -6.29 -2.39 2.10
C VAL A 41 -5.10 -2.18 1.18
N LEU A 42 -3.93 -2.67 1.58
CA LEU A 42 -2.68 -2.50 0.85
C LEU A 42 -1.94 -3.84 0.73
N ASN A 43 -1.42 -4.17 -0.45
CA ASN A 43 -0.53 -5.33 -0.61
C ASN A 43 0.89 -4.84 -0.85
N GLN A 44 1.85 -5.47 -0.20
CA GLN A 44 3.27 -5.13 -0.31
C GLN A 44 4.13 -6.37 -0.22
N THR A 45 5.33 -6.29 -0.78
CA THR A 45 6.41 -7.16 -0.31
C THR A 45 6.89 -6.68 1.07
N PRO A 46 7.41 -7.57 1.94
CA PRO A 46 8.05 -7.18 3.19
C PRO A 46 9.09 -6.06 3.02
N SER A 47 9.95 -6.13 2.00
CA SER A 47 10.96 -5.10 1.71
C SER A 47 10.34 -3.73 1.42
N ALA A 48 9.31 -3.66 0.57
CA ALA A 48 8.63 -2.42 0.23
C ALA A 48 7.85 -1.84 1.42
N PHE A 49 7.24 -2.68 2.25
CA PHE A 49 6.55 -2.24 3.44
C PHE A 49 7.50 -1.62 4.48
N ARG A 50 8.71 -2.17 4.65
CA ARG A 50 9.74 -1.55 5.51
C ARG A 50 10.10 -0.14 5.06
N GLN A 51 10.23 0.09 3.76
CA GLN A 51 10.46 1.43 3.20
C GLN A 51 9.26 2.36 3.47
N LEU A 52 8.04 1.84 3.36
CA LEU A 52 6.82 2.59 3.63
C LEU A 52 6.70 3.01 5.11
N ILE A 53 7.09 2.14 6.06
CA ILE A 53 7.14 2.48 7.50
C ILE A 53 8.14 3.62 7.75
N ALA A 54 9.31 3.59 7.10
CA ALA A 54 10.29 4.66 7.23
C ALA A 54 9.69 6.01 6.74
N ALA A 55 9.03 6.00 5.59
CA ALA A 55 8.33 7.19 5.06
C ALA A 55 7.17 7.65 5.98
N GLN A 56 6.44 6.72 6.60
CA GLN A 56 5.43 7.03 7.60
C GLN A 56 6.04 7.77 8.80
N GLY A 57 7.20 7.32 9.30
CA GLY A 57 7.89 7.94 10.42
C GLY A 57 8.35 9.38 10.17
N GLU A 58 8.51 9.76 8.90
CA GLU A 58 8.89 11.11 8.46
C GLU A 58 7.68 12.02 8.16
N SER A 59 6.46 11.45 8.10
CA SER A 59 5.25 12.16 7.69
C SER A 59 4.36 12.58 8.86
N GLN A 60 3.67 13.70 8.72
CA GLN A 60 2.61 14.14 9.64
C GLN A 60 1.21 13.65 9.23
N GLN A 61 1.07 13.02 8.06
CA GLN A 61 -0.21 12.51 7.57
C GLN A 61 -0.60 11.19 8.26
N THR A 62 -1.90 11.02 8.46
CA THR A 62 -2.48 9.78 9.00
C THR A 62 -3.09 8.95 7.89
N HIS A 63 -2.75 7.66 7.82
CA HIS A 63 -3.32 6.72 6.87
C HIS A 63 -4.64 6.12 7.34
N ALA A 64 -5.43 5.57 6.41
CA ALA A 64 -6.68 4.83 6.70
C ALA A 64 -6.51 3.30 6.62
N LEU A 65 -5.27 2.81 6.52
CA LEU A 65 -4.98 1.37 6.37
C LEU A 65 -5.59 0.56 7.53
N ARG A 66 -6.38 -0.45 7.18
CA ARG A 66 -6.96 -1.42 8.12
C ARG A 66 -6.33 -2.80 7.98
N GLN A 67 -5.83 -3.11 6.78
CA GLN A 67 -5.25 -4.39 6.44
C GLN A 67 -4.05 -4.19 5.52
N VAL A 68 -2.95 -4.87 5.86
CA VAL A 68 -1.76 -4.99 5.01
C VAL A 68 -1.54 -6.46 4.73
N ILE A 69 -1.35 -6.80 3.47
CA ILE A 69 -1.15 -8.17 3.01
C ILE A 69 0.25 -8.29 2.45
N PHE A 70 1.03 -9.21 3.02
CA PHE A 70 2.37 -9.50 2.56
C PHE A 70 2.40 -10.66 1.59
N GLY A 71 3.28 -10.57 0.60
CA GLY A 71 3.72 -11.73 -0.13
C GLY A 71 4.77 -11.39 -1.18
N GLY A 72 5.29 -12.43 -1.85
CA GLY A 72 6.32 -12.30 -2.87
C GLY A 72 7.76 -12.36 -2.33
N GLU A 73 7.94 -12.18 -1.03
CA GLU A 73 9.18 -12.45 -0.31
C GLU A 73 8.86 -13.19 0.99
N ALA A 74 9.87 -13.81 1.59
CA ALA A 74 9.75 -14.37 2.92
C ALA A 74 9.55 -13.25 3.95
N LEU A 75 8.66 -13.48 4.92
CA LEU A 75 8.50 -12.59 6.05
C LEU A 75 9.50 -13.01 7.13
N ASP A 76 10.37 -12.09 7.53
CA ASP A 76 11.25 -12.29 8.70
C ASP A 76 10.38 -12.31 9.97
N THR A 77 10.56 -13.32 10.82
CA THR A 77 9.82 -13.52 12.07
C THR A 77 10.56 -12.97 13.27
#